data_AF-A0A0E3SEY9-F1
#
_entry.id   AF-A0A0E3SEY9-F1
#
_cell.length_a   1.000
_cell.length_b   1.000
_cell.length_c   1.000
_cell.angle_alpha   90.00
_cell.angle_beta   90.00
_cell.angle_gamma   90.00
#
_symmetry.space_group_name_H-M   'P 1'
#
loop_
_entity.id
_entity.type
_entity.pdbx_description
1 polymer ?
#
loop_
_entity_poly.entity_id
_entity_poly.type
_entity_poly.pdbx_seq_one_letter_code
_entity_poly.pdbx_strand_id
1 'polypeptide(L)' 'MVPIHSVSGNMALINGYQPPDGWEVLGLDWDTGKTVHKTVFGDLNFGNGAYAILQYLDNNDLVFNSISGPIRIHYGRK' A
#
# COMPACT_ATOMS: atom_id res chain seq x y z
N MET A 1 -9.54 -2.22 -7.05
CA MET A 1 -8.87 -2.65 -5.80
C MET A 1 -9.80 -2.37 -4.65
N VAL A 2 -9.76 -3.22 -3.63
CA VAL A 2 -10.52 -3.04 -2.40
C VAL A 2 -9.66 -2.21 -1.42
N PRO A 3 -10.10 -1.01 -0.99
CA PRO A 3 -9.42 -0.27 0.07
C PRO A 3 -9.37 -1.11 1.35
N ILE A 4 -8.28 -1.00 2.10
CA ILE A 4 -8.12 -1.76 3.35
C ILE A 4 -7.98 -0.83 4.54
N HIS A 5 -8.68 -1.17 5.62
CA HIS A 5 -8.55 -0.50 6.90
C HIS A 5 -7.42 -1.14 7.71
N SER A 6 -6.39 -0.35 8.02
CA SER A 6 -5.31 -0.71 8.94
C SER A 6 -5.69 -0.24 10.35
N VAL A 7 -6.10 -1.18 11.19
CA VAL A 7 -6.47 -0.90 12.59
C VAL A 7 -5.26 -0.42 13.39
N SER A 8 -4.10 -1.04 13.19
CA SER A 8 -2.86 -0.68 13.91
C SER A 8 -2.33 0.70 13.53
N GLY A 9 -2.58 1.14 12.29
CA GLY A 9 -2.16 2.44 11.78
C GLY A 9 -3.23 3.53 11.79
N ASN A 10 -4.46 3.24 12.23
CA ASN A 10 -5.64 4.12 12.10
C ASN A 10 -5.75 4.78 10.71
N MET A 11 -5.65 3.97 9.64
CA MET A 11 -5.60 4.50 8.27
C MET A 11 -6.29 3.60 7.25
N ALA A 12 -6.81 4.21 6.19
CA ALA A 12 -7.26 3.52 4.98
C ALA A 12 -6.11 3.46 3.96
N LEU A 13 -5.83 2.27 3.44
CA LEU A 13 -4.84 2.03 2.41
C LEU A 13 -5.49 1.85 1.06
N ILE A 14 -5.04 2.64 0.10
CA ILE A 14 -5.43 2.58 -1.31
C ILE A 14 -4.17 2.47 -2.16
N ASN A 15 -4.26 1.78 -3.28
CA ASN A 15 -3.25 1.78 -4.32
C ASN A 15 -3.85 2.37 -5.60
N GLY A 16 -3.01 3.04 -6.36
CA GLY A 16 -3.39 3.76 -7.55
C GLY A 16 -2.17 4.06 -8.40
N TYR A 17 -2.42 4.63 -9.58
CA TYR A 17 -1.36 5.08 -10.48
C TYR A 17 -1.42 6.60 -10.57
N GLN A 18 -0.34 7.27 -10.19
CA GLN A 18 -0.22 8.71 -10.17
C GLN A 18 0.97 9.18 -11.01
N PRO A 19 0.74 9.79 -12.18
CA PRO A 19 1.82 10.40 -12.94
C PRO A 19 2.48 11.57 -12.17
N PRO A 20 3.81 11.77 -12.29
CA PRO A 20 4.77 10.96 -13.05
C PRO A 20 5.38 9.79 -12.24
N ASP A 21 5.02 9.62 -10.97
CA ASP A 21 5.66 8.68 -10.04
C ASP A 21 5.29 7.20 -10.29
N GLY A 22 4.16 6.97 -10.95
CA GLY A 22 3.67 5.64 -11.30
C GLY A 22 2.76 5.03 -10.23
N TRP A 23 2.86 3.71 -10.04
CA TRP A 23 2.05 3.00 -9.03
C TRP A 23 2.46 3.40 -7.61
N GLU A 24 1.48 3.65 -6.75
CA GLU A 24 1.70 4.01 -5.34
C GLU A 24 0.67 3.38 -4.41
N VAL A 25 1.03 3.20 -3.14
CA VAL A 25 0.11 2.97 -2.02
C VAL A 25 0.06 4.24 -1.19
N LEU A 26 -1.13 4.80 -0.99
CA LEU A 26 -1.39 5.88 -0.04
C LEU A 26 -2.07 5.32 1.20
N GLY A 27 -1.60 5.74 2.37
CA GLY A 27 -2.32 5.60 3.64
C GLY A 27 -2.94 6.94 4.00
N LEU A 28 -4.27 6.97 4.06
CA LEU A 28 -5.07 8.11 4.47
C LEU A 28 -5.45 7.94 5.94
N ASP A 29 -5.18 8.94 6.77
CA ASP A 29 -5.66 8.98 8.16
C ASP A 29 -7.17 8.75 8.19
N TRP A 30 -7.62 7.80 9.01
CA TRP A 30 -9.00 7.33 8.98
C TRP A 30 -10.01 8.43 9.33
N ASP A 31 -9.64 9.31 10.27
CA ASP A 31 -10.54 10.34 10.79
C ASP A 31 -10.57 11.60 9.93
N THR A 32 -9.44 11.96 9.30
CA THR A 32 -9.30 13.22 8.57
C THR A 32 -9.18 13.07 7.06
N GLY A 33 -8.90 11.86 6.56
CA GLY A 33 -8.65 11.59 5.14
C GLY A 33 -7.33 12.16 4.61
N LYS A 34 -6.48 12.76 5.45
CA LYS A 34 -5.18 13.28 5.04
C LYS A 34 -4.22 12.15 4.72
N THR A 35 -3.41 12.31 3.69
CA THR A 35 -2.31 11.37 3.41
C THR A 35 -1.28 11.41 4.52
N VAL A 36 -1.08 10.29 5.20
CA VAL A 36 -0.09 10.09 6.28
C VAL A 36 0.97 9.03 5.94
N HIS A 37 0.77 8.28 4.85
CA HIS A 37 1.74 7.33 4.30
C HIS A 37 1.72 7.36 2.78
N LYS A 38 2.89 7.23 2.14
CA LYS A 38 3.03 7.04 0.70
C LYS A 38 4.20 6.10 0.42
N THR A 39 3.95 5.07 -0.37
CA THR A 39 4.99 4.18 -0.92
C THR A 39 4.87 4.17 -2.44
N VAL A 40 5.97 4.44 -3.15
CA VAL A 40 6.03 4.51 -4.62
C VAL A 40 6.69 3.24 -5.17
N PHE A 41 6.04 2.62 -6.15
CA PHE A 41 6.49 1.40 -6.82
C PHE A 41 6.99 1.64 -8.26
N GLY A 42 6.79 2.84 -8.80
CA GLY A 42 7.19 3.20 -10.16
C GLY A 42 6.23 2.72 -11.24
N ASP A 43 6.65 2.84 -12.50
CA ASP A 43 5.76 2.62 -13.66
C ASP A 43 5.59 1.17 -14.10
N LEU A 44 6.29 0.24 -13.45
CA LEU A 44 6.18 -1.16 -13.80
C LEU A 44 4.91 -1.76 -13.20
N ASN A 45 4.29 -2.68 -13.96
CA ASN A 45 3.02 -3.30 -13.59
C ASN A 45 3.06 -4.08 -12.26
N PHE A 46 4.25 -4.34 -11.71
CA PHE A 46 4.44 -4.92 -10.39
C PHE A 46 3.73 -4.12 -9.28
N GLY A 47 3.61 -2.79 -9.42
CA GLY A 47 2.95 -1.92 -8.43
C GLY A 47 1.41 -1.90 -8.49
N ASN A 48 0.77 -2.57 -9.46
CA ASN A 48 -0.69 -2.62 -9.60
C ASN A 48 -1.39 -3.48 -8.53
N GLY A 49 -0.65 -4.38 -7.88
CA GLY A 49 -1.19 -5.15 -6.75
C GLY A 49 -2.07 -6.34 -7.12
N ALA A 50 -2.21 -6.65 -8.42
CA ALA A 50 -3.03 -7.76 -8.96
C ALA A 50 -4.40 -7.89 -8.26
N TYR A 51 -4.96 -6.76 -7.84
CA TYR A 51 -6.31 -6.56 -7.27
C TYR A 51 -6.76 -7.39 -6.05
N ALA A 52 -5.93 -8.14 -5.33
CA ALA A 52 -6.45 -9.12 -4.35
C ALA A 52 -6.05 -8.95 -2.87
N ILE A 53 -4.83 -8.52 -2.52
CA ILE A 53 -4.39 -8.44 -1.11
C ILE A 53 -3.52 -7.19 -0.87
N LEU A 54 -3.90 -6.36 0.10
CA LEU A 54 -3.17 -5.17 0.55
C LEU A 54 -3.32 -5.00 2.08
N GLN A 55 -2.62 -5.80 2.87
CA GLN A 55 -2.77 -5.79 4.33
C GLN A 55 -1.56 -5.18 5.03
N TYR A 56 -1.81 -4.20 5.92
CA TYR A 56 -0.79 -3.68 6.81
C TYR A 56 -0.82 -4.42 8.14
N LEU A 57 0.34 -4.91 8.54
CA LEU A 57 0.54 -5.68 9.75
C LEU A 57 1.03 -4.76 10.88
N ASP A 58 0.71 -5.17 12.10
CA ASP A 58 1.02 -4.52 13.38
C ASP A 58 2.54 -4.39 13.64
N ASN A 59 3.36 -5.09 12.86
CA ASN A 59 4.82 -4.98 12.88
C ASN A 59 5.41 -4.05 11.80
N ASN A 60 4.59 -3.17 11.21
CA ASN A 60 4.97 -2.25 10.13
C ASN A 60 5.37 -2.94 8.81
N ASP A 61 4.81 -4.13 8.55
CA ASP A 61 4.99 -4.79 7.27
C ASP A 61 3.75 -4.63 6.39
N LEU A 62 3.97 -4.58 5.08
CA LEU A 62 2.92 -4.67 4.08
C LEU A 62 2.91 -6.06 3.45
N VAL A 63 1.76 -6.73 3.47
CA VAL A 63 1.47 -7.88 2.62
C VAL A 63 0.77 -7.38 1.36
N PHE A 64 1.47 -7.47 0.23
CA PHE A 64 1.03 -6.95 -1.05
C PHE A 64 0.91 -8.09 -2.06
N ASN A 65 -0.23 -8.21 -2.74
CA ASN A 65 -0.36 -9.18 -3.82
C ASN A 65 0.41 -8.69 -5.06
N SER A 66 1.41 -9.42 -5.53
CA SER A 66 2.17 -9.06 -6.73
C SER A 66 1.84 -10.02 -7.88
N ILE A 67 2.42 -9.78 -9.05
CA ILE A 67 2.31 -10.70 -10.20
C ILE A 67 2.87 -12.10 -9.90
N SER A 68 3.84 -12.21 -8.99
CA SER A 68 4.42 -13.49 -8.54
C SER A 68 3.74 -14.06 -7.29
N GLY A 69 2.59 -13.51 -6.89
CA GLY A 69 1.89 -13.85 -5.65
C GLY A 69 2.19 -12.89 -4.50
N PRO A 70 1.69 -13.17 -3.28
CA PRO A 70 1.87 -12.29 -2.13
C PRO A 70 3.34 -12.11 -1.76
N ILE A 71 3.76 -10.85 -1.66
CA ILE A 71 5.07 -10.45 -1.15
C ILE A 71 4.90 -9.71 0.18
N ARG A 72 5.89 -9.84 1.06
CA ARG A 72 5.97 -9.11 2.31
C ARG A 72 7.06 -8.05 2.21
N ILE A 73 6.68 -6.80 2.42
CA ILE A 73 7.56 -5.65 2.39
C ILE A 73 7.76 -5.19 3.83
N HIS A 74 9.02 -5.06 4.24
CA HIS A 74 9.39 -4.59 5.58
C HIS A 74 9.70 -3.10 5.53
N TYR A 75 8.91 -2.27 6.18
CA TYR A 75 9.24 -0.85 6.27
C TYR A 75 10.25 -0.59 7.39
N GLY A 76 11.24 0.26 7.12
CA GLY A 76 12.20 0.74 8.13
C GLY A 76 13.32 -0.23 8.55
N ARG A 77 13.41 -1.41 7.92
CA ARG A 77 14.59 -2.30 8.07
C ARG A 77 15.54 -2.06 6.90
N LYS A 78 16.82 -1.80 7.20
CA LYS A 78 17.89 -1.70 6.19
C LYS A 78 18.27 -3.07 5.66
#